data_AF-A0A6A6EQK7-F1
#
_entry.id   AF-A0A6A6EQK7-F1
#
_cell.length_a   1.000
_cell.length_b   1.000
_cell.length_c   1.000
_cell.angle_alpha   90.00
_cell.angle_beta   90.00
_cell.angle_gamma   90.00
#
_symmetry.space_group_name_H-M   'P 1'
#
loop_
_entity.id
_entity.type
_entity.pdbx_description
1 polymer ?
#
loop_
_entity_poly.entity_id
_entity_poly.type
_entity_poly.pdbx_seq_one_letter_code
_entity_poly.pdbx_strand_id
1 'polypeptide(L)'
;KYLELLINFIKISYKYIVKCFILLVYIKKITYNLLPDLFKANSEIYTTYYSTSVLRCFKYNYREERIEPNGSKFFYIKSYYIDFNGNMFREASI
;
A
#
# COMPACT_ATOMS: atom_id res chain seq x y z
N LYS A 1 16.44 -6.64 32.32
CA LYS A 1 17.69 -7.19 31.73
C LYS A 1 17.43 -8.03 30.47
N TYR A 2 16.62 -9.09 30.50
CA TYR A 2 16.35 -9.92 29.30
C TYR A 2 15.54 -9.23 28.21
N LEU A 3 14.54 -8.41 28.59
CA LEU A 3 13.74 -7.63 27.63
C LEU A 3 14.60 -6.65 26.81
N GLU A 4 15.57 -6.01 27.47
CA GLU A 4 16.46 -5.04 26.84
C GLU A 4 17.42 -5.69 25.84
N LEU A 5 17.92 -6.89 26.16
CA LEU A 5 18.70 -7.71 25.24
C LEU A 5 17.87 -8.13 24.02
N LEU A 6 16.61 -8.53 24.22
CA LEU A 6 15.70 -8.87 23.13
C LEU A 6 15.43 -7.66 22.22
N ILE A 7 15.13 -6.50 22.81
CA ILE A 7 14.91 -5.26 22.06
C ILE A 7 16.16 -4.88 21.26
N ASN A 8 17.35 -4.99 21.85
CA ASN A 8 18.61 -4.70 21.15
C ASN A 8 18.87 -5.71 20.03
N PHE A 9 18.61 -6.99 20.24
CA PHE A 9 18.72 -8.01 19.20
C PHE A 9 17.79 -7.69 18.02
N ILE A 10 16.53 -7.34 18.27
CA ILE A 10 15.59 -6.93 17.21
C ILE A 10 16.12 -5.70 16.48
N LYS A 11 16.53 -4.64 17.21
CA LYS A 11 17.06 -3.42 16.58
C LYS A 11 18.26 -3.69 15.67
N ILE A 12 19.18 -4.55 16.11
CA ILE A 12 20.39 -4.91 15.35
C ILE A 12 20.00 -5.75 14.13
N SER A 13 19.22 -6.82 14.34
CA SER A 13 18.82 -7.76 13.28
C SER A 13 18.03 -7.09 12.16
N TYR A 14 17.19 -6.10 12.49
CA TYR A 14 16.36 -5.40 11.51
C TYR A 14 16.96 -4.07 11.02
N LYS A 15 18.15 -3.66 11.48
CA LYS A 15 18.78 -2.37 11.12
C LYS A 15 18.91 -2.19 9.61
N TYR A 16 19.33 -3.24 8.90
CA TYR A 16 19.47 -3.22 7.44
C TYR A 16 18.11 -3.07 6.75
N ILE A 17 17.12 -3.84 7.20
CA ILE A 17 15.74 -3.79 6.67
C ILE A 17 15.15 -2.38 6.83
N VAL A 18 15.33 -1.75 8.01
CA VAL A 18 14.90 -0.36 8.24
C VAL A 18 15.57 0.61 7.25
N LYS A 19 16.87 0.47 6.99
CA LYS A 19 17.58 1.31 6.02
C LYS A 19 17.02 1.13 4.60
N CYS A 20 16.73 -0.11 4.19
CA CYS A 20 16.09 -0.39 2.90
C CYS A 20 14.69 0.23 2.82
N PHE A 21 13.89 0.16 3.89
CA PHE A 21 12.58 0.80 3.91
C PHE A 21 12.65 2.31 3.81
N ILE A 22 13.61 2.96 4.50
CA ILE A 22 13.81 4.42 4.37
C ILE A 22 14.10 4.80 2.91
N LEU A 23 14.96 4.04 2.23
CA LEU A 23 15.26 4.27 0.81
C LEU A 23 14.02 4.08 -0.07
N LEU A 24 13.25 3.01 0.15
CA LEU A 24 12.01 2.73 -0.58
C LEU A 24 10.97 3.85 -0.40
N VAL A 25 10.81 4.36 0.82
CA VAL A 25 9.95 5.50 1.12
C VAL A 25 10.43 6.76 0.39
N TYR A 26 11.74 7.05 0.42
CA TYR A 26 12.31 8.20 -0.29
C TYR A 26 12.04 8.17 -1.80
N ILE A 27 12.17 6.99 -2.42
CA ILE A 27 11.89 6.81 -3.86
C ILE A 27 10.42 6.51 -4.17
N LYS A 28 9.53 6.59 -3.18
CA LYS A 28 8.09 6.30 -3.28
C LYS A 28 7.77 4.92 -3.88
N LYS A 29 8.54 3.89 -3.51
CA LYS A 29 8.31 2.49 -3.90
C LYS A 29 7.92 1.64 -2.70
N ILE A 30 7.18 0.57 -2.96
CA ILE A 30 6.81 -0.44 -1.97
C ILE A 30 7.21 -1.83 -2.49
N THR A 31 7.63 -2.72 -1.59
CA THR A 31 7.89 -4.11 -1.94
C THR A 31 6.58 -4.88 -2.09
N TYR A 32 6.56 -5.84 -3.02
CA TYR A 32 5.38 -6.65 -3.29
C TYR A 32 4.80 -7.30 -2.02
N ASN A 33 5.66 -7.83 -1.15
CA ASN A 33 5.28 -8.47 0.11
C ASN A 33 4.56 -7.56 1.11
N LEU A 34 4.65 -6.23 0.95
CA LEU A 34 3.97 -5.25 1.79
C LEU A 34 2.68 -4.70 1.19
N LEU A 35 2.37 -5.01 -0.08
CA LEU A 35 1.09 -4.62 -0.68
C LEU A 35 -0.09 -5.08 0.18
N PRO A 36 -0.12 -6.31 0.73
CA PRO A 36 -1.21 -6.72 1.62
C PRO A 36 -1.35 -5.86 2.88
N ASP A 37 -0.28 -5.29 3.41
CA ASP A 37 -0.39 -4.45 4.62
C ASP A 37 -0.92 -3.05 4.29
N LEU A 38 -0.69 -2.57 3.07
CA LEU A 38 -1.19 -1.29 2.57
C LEU A 38 -2.69 -1.34 2.23
N PHE A 39 -3.15 -2.46 1.65
CA PHE A 39 -4.51 -2.64 1.17
C PHE A 39 -5.38 -3.41 2.17
N LYS A 40 -5.55 -2.88 3.39
CA LYS A 40 -6.47 -3.47 4.37
C LYS A 40 -7.92 -3.30 3.93
N ALA A 41 -8.76 -4.29 4.23
CA ALA A 41 -10.19 -4.16 3.99
C ALA A 41 -10.75 -2.95 4.75
N ASN A 42 -11.61 -2.17 4.09
CA ASN A 42 -12.24 -0.96 4.62
C ASN A 42 -11.30 0.21 4.97
N SER A 43 -10.01 0.19 4.58
CA SER A 43 -9.17 1.38 4.69
C SER A 43 -9.35 2.30 3.48
N GLU A 44 -9.46 3.60 3.74
CA GLU A 44 -9.38 4.64 2.71
C GLU A 44 -7.94 4.77 2.24
N ILE A 45 -7.75 4.74 0.92
CA ILE A 45 -6.42 4.89 0.32
C ILE A 45 -6.45 6.13 -0.57
N TYR A 46 -5.62 7.10 -0.20
CA TYR A 46 -5.39 8.31 -0.96
C TYR A 46 -4.31 8.05 -2.00
N THR A 47 -4.63 8.25 -3.28
CA THR A 47 -3.67 8.08 -4.37
C THR A 47 -3.75 9.24 -5.35
N THR A 48 -2.70 9.42 -6.12
CA THR A 48 -2.68 10.37 -7.24
C THR A 48 -3.02 9.62 -8.51
N TYR A 49 -4.03 10.09 -9.25
CA TYR A 49 -4.34 9.52 -10.55
C TYR A 49 -3.20 9.81 -11.53
N TYR A 50 -2.66 8.76 -12.16
CA TYR A 50 -1.42 8.83 -12.94
C TYR A 50 -1.47 9.86 -14.07
N SER A 51 -2.62 10.06 -14.72
CA SER A 51 -2.71 10.97 -15.88
C SER A 51 -3.05 12.42 -15.54
N THR A 52 -3.68 12.70 -14.39
CA THR A 52 -4.15 14.06 -14.06
C THR A 52 -3.43 14.67 -12.87
N SER A 53 -2.62 13.90 -12.12
CA SER A 53 -2.03 14.33 -10.84
C SER A 53 -3.05 14.79 -9.79
N VAL A 54 -4.34 14.59 -10.06
CA VAL A 54 -5.42 14.91 -9.12
C VAL A 54 -5.41 13.85 -8.03
N LEU A 55 -5.40 14.30 -6.77
CA LEU A 55 -5.60 13.46 -5.60
C LEU A 55 -7.01 12.87 -5.68
N ARG A 56 -7.10 11.54 -5.77
CA ARG A 56 -8.36 10.81 -5.71
C ARG A 56 -8.32 9.88 -4.50
N CYS A 57 -9.45 9.80 -3.80
CA CYS A 57 -9.68 8.74 -2.84
C CYS A 57 -10.30 7.57 -3.59
N PHE A 58 -9.91 6.34 -3.26
CA PHE A 58 -10.67 5.17 -3.67
C PHE A 58 -10.93 4.29 -2.46
N LYS A 59 -12.10 3.65 -2.47
CA LYS A 59 -12.39 2.61 -1.51
C LYS A 59 -11.92 1.28 -2.08
N TYR A 60 -11.13 0.60 -1.25
CA TYR A 60 -10.66 -0.73 -1.53
C TYR A 60 -11.69 -1.76 -1.04
N ASN A 61 -12.11 -2.68 -1.92
CA ASN A 61 -13.08 -3.72 -1.57
C ASN A 61 -12.45 -5.12 -1.44
N TYR A 62 -11.59 -5.47 -2.39
CA TYR A 62 -11.11 -6.85 -2.53
C TYR A 62 -9.72 -6.88 -3.16
N ARG A 63 -8.89 -7.84 -2.73
CA ARG A 63 -7.57 -8.15 -3.30
C ARG A 63 -7.45 -9.62 -3.60
N GLU A 64 -6.64 -9.91 -4.60
CA GLU A 64 -6.22 -11.26 -4.94
C GLU A 64 -4.80 -11.23 -5.53
N GLU A 65 -3.94 -12.14 -5.09
CA GLU A 65 -2.70 -12.43 -5.82
C GLU A 65 -3.06 -13.31 -7.02
N ARG A 66 -2.71 -12.86 -8.22
CA ARG A 66 -2.97 -13.58 -9.46
C ARG A 66 -1.67 -13.86 -10.18
N ILE A 67 -1.71 -14.87 -11.04
CA ILE A 67 -0.56 -15.32 -11.82
C ILE A 67 -0.92 -15.17 -13.30
N GLU A 68 -0.07 -14.46 -14.05
CA GLU A 68 -0.20 -14.36 -15.51
C GLU A 68 0.18 -15.69 -16.18
N PRO A 69 -0.23 -15.92 -17.44
CA PRO A 69 0.18 -17.11 -18.20
C PRO A 69 1.70 -17.28 -18.32
N ASN A 70 2.47 -16.19 -18.24
CA ASN A 70 3.93 -16.20 -18.24
C ASN A 70 4.56 -16.56 -16.88
N GLY A 71 3.75 -16.84 -15.85
CA GLY A 71 4.17 -17.17 -14.49
C GLY A 71 4.45 -15.96 -13.59
N SER A 72 4.31 -14.73 -14.09
CA SER A 72 4.51 -13.53 -13.28
C SER A 72 3.36 -13.32 -12.29
N LYS A 73 3.69 -12.91 -11.07
CA LYS A 73 2.71 -12.62 -10.02
C LYS A 73 2.34 -11.15 -10.05
N PHE A 74 1.05 -10.86 -9.97
CA PHE A 74 0.53 -9.50 -9.84
C PHE A 74 -0.52 -9.43 -8.75
N PHE A 75 -0.70 -8.22 -8.22
CA PHE A 75 -1.64 -7.96 -7.14
C PHE A 75 -2.87 -7.29 -7.74
N TYR A 76 -3.96 -8.06 -7.86
CA TYR A 76 -5.22 -7.57 -8.38
C TYR A 76 -6.00 -6.89 -7.27
N ILE A 77 -6.44 -5.65 -7.52
CA ILE A 77 -7.24 -4.86 -6.60
C ILE A 77 -8.55 -4.51 -7.30
N LYS A 78 -9.66 -4.83 -6.64
CA LYS A 78 -10.98 -4.29 -6.99
C LYS A 78 -11.25 -3.07 -6.11
N SER A 79 -11.33 -1.91 -6.73
CA SER A 79 -11.61 -0.62 -6.10
C SER A 79 -12.63 0.17 -6.90
N TYR A 80 -13.25 1.16 -6.25
CA TYR A 80 -14.01 2.23 -6.90
C TYR A 80 -13.51 3.58 -6.37
N TYR A 81 -13.40 4.54 -7.28
CA TYR A 81 -13.05 5.90 -6.93
C TYR A 81 -14.18 6.54 -6.13
N ILE A 82 -13.81 7.33 -5.13
CA ILE A 82 -14.73 8.18 -4.41
C ILE A 82 -14.46 9.61 -4.88
N ASP A 83 -15.43 10.21 -5.57
CA ASP A 83 -15.39 11.63 -5.90
C ASP A 83 -16.14 12.44 -4.83
N PHE A 84 -15.62 13.63 -4.56
CA PHE A 84 -16.22 14.61 -3.66
C PHE A 84 -16.72 15.81 -4.45
N ASN A 85 -18.04 15.97 -4.53
CA ASN A 85 -18.67 17.00 -5.35
C ASN A 85 -18.89 18.30 -4.56
N GLY A 86 -18.14 18.53 -3.47
CA GLY A 86 -18.33 19.67 -2.55
C GLY A 86 -19.33 19.45 -1.42
N ASN A 87 -20.25 18.49 -1.55
CA ASN A 87 -21.30 18.22 -0.54
C ASN A 87 -21.34 16.77 -0.03
N MET A 88 -21.02 15.79 -0.87
CA MET A 88 -21.06 14.36 -0.52
C MET A 88 -19.99 13.58 -1.28
N PHE A 89 -19.50 12.52 -0.62
CA PHE A 89 -18.69 11.48 -1.23
C PHE A 89 -19.59 10.49 -1.96
N ARG A 90 -19.35 10.26 -3.25
CA ARG A 90 -20.05 9.24 -4.05
C ARG A 90 -19.07 8.40 -4.82
N GLU A 91 -19.48 7.18 -5.19
CA GLU A 91 -18.74 6.39 -6.16
C GLU A 91 -18.67 7.18 -7.48
N ALA A 92 -17.45 7.39 -7.97
CA ALA A 92 -17.22 8.06 -9.24
C ALA A 92 -17.47 7.08 -10.38
N SER A 93 -18.32 7.46 -11.32
CA SER A 93 -18.38 6.84 -12.64
C SER A 93 -17.09 7.18 -13.39
N ILE A 94 -16.33 6.14 -13.74
CA ILE A 94 -15.04 6.21 -14.47
C ILE A 94 -15.20 6.92 -15.81
#